data_AF-B6YWB9-F1
#
_entry.id   AF-B6YWB9-F1
#
_cell.length_a   1.000
_cell.length_b   1.000
_cell.length_c   1.000
_cell.angle_alpha   90.00
_cell.angle_beta   90.00
_cell.angle_gamma   90.00
#
_symmetry.space_group_name_H-M   'P 1'
#
loop_
_entity.id
_entity.type
_entity.pdbx_description
1 polymer ?
#
loop_
_entity_poly.entity_id
_entity_poly.type
_entity_poly.pdbx_seq_one_letter_code
_entity_poly.pdbx_strand_id
1 'polypeptide(L)'
;MAYHQKHGGYGRGGYGRQDRPQVDASRLFGESPDVVGIKKMLEGKGKQWEAIQPYFDNVVREAKNFLEWSPNKRLANAVTVAAYLTSQGLKTNQVRKILDMARTTELKVKRGEGDIKDDLVKMRYLLAYTVGKATGQSKYSLDAFHRILDPMLEVLMGSPKKENFEKFYDFLQAVVAYHKFFGGGD
;
A
#
# COMPACT_ATOMS: atom_id res chain seq x y z
N MET A 1 61.45 22.45 -41.58
CA MET A 1 60.08 23.00 -41.50
C MET A 1 59.23 22.04 -40.69
N ALA A 2 58.94 22.40 -39.44
CA ALA A 2 58.24 21.57 -38.48
C ALA A 2 56.73 21.81 -38.58
N TYR A 3 55.94 20.74 -38.71
CA TYR A 3 54.49 20.80 -38.55
C TYR A 3 54.06 20.05 -37.29
N HIS A 4 53.41 20.80 -36.42
CA HIS A 4 52.89 20.47 -35.11
C HIS A 4 51.78 19.40 -35.16
N GLN A 5 51.87 18.41 -34.26
CA GLN A 5 50.74 17.60 -33.80
C GLN A 5 49.88 18.42 -32.82
N LYS A 6 48.56 18.47 -33.02
CA LYS A 6 47.59 18.91 -32.01
C LYS A 6 46.79 17.70 -31.55
N HIS A 7 47.04 17.25 -30.33
CA HIS A 7 46.18 16.32 -29.59
C HIS A 7 44.99 17.09 -29.01
N GLY A 8 43.79 16.82 -29.51
CA GLY A 8 42.53 17.26 -28.91
C GLY A 8 41.97 16.17 -27.98
N GLY A 9 42.36 16.21 -26.71
CA GLY A 9 41.77 15.36 -25.67
C GLY A 9 40.44 15.96 -25.20
N TYR A 10 39.33 15.37 -25.61
CA TYR A 10 38.02 15.65 -25.01
C TYR A 10 37.92 14.91 -23.68
N GLY A 11 38.12 15.63 -22.59
CA GLY A 11 37.87 15.15 -21.23
C GLY A 11 36.39 14.79 -21.05
N ARG A 12 36.12 13.51 -20.80
CA ARG A 12 34.83 13.06 -20.28
C ARG A 12 34.65 13.65 -18.88
N GLY A 13 33.83 14.67 -18.76
CA GLY A 13 33.28 15.13 -17.48
C GLY A 13 32.47 13.99 -16.85
N GLY A 14 33.06 13.30 -15.90
CA GLY A 14 32.35 12.37 -15.03
C GLY A 14 31.38 13.17 -14.18
N TYR A 15 30.10 13.10 -14.52
CA TYR A 15 29.03 13.52 -13.62
C TYR A 15 29.10 12.61 -12.40
N GLY A 16 29.68 13.12 -11.32
CA GLY A 16 29.62 12.49 -10.02
C GLY A 16 28.16 12.23 -9.68
N ARG A 17 27.78 10.95 -9.60
CA ARG A 17 26.61 10.53 -8.84
C ARG A 17 26.83 11.08 -7.44
N GLN A 18 26.08 12.11 -7.07
CA GLN A 18 25.92 12.42 -5.66
C GLN A 18 25.28 11.19 -5.03
N ASP A 19 26.06 10.43 -4.29
CA ASP A 19 25.59 9.41 -3.36
C ASP A 19 24.66 10.12 -2.37
N ARG A 20 23.38 10.14 -2.72
CA ARG A 20 22.34 10.56 -1.78
C ARG A 20 22.35 9.56 -0.64
N PRO A 21 22.23 10.00 0.61
CA PRO A 21 22.06 9.07 1.73
C PRO A 21 20.85 8.19 1.44
N GLN A 22 21.11 6.92 1.17
CA GLN A 22 20.08 5.90 0.99
C GLN A 22 19.37 5.79 2.34
N VAL A 23 18.13 6.30 2.40
CA VAL A 23 17.32 6.20 3.63
C VAL A 23 17.13 4.72 3.92
N ASP A 24 17.64 4.27 5.06
CA ASP A 24 17.59 2.88 5.49
C ASP A 24 16.16 2.52 5.91
N ALA A 25 15.39 1.94 4.97
CA ALA A 25 14.00 1.55 5.19
C ALA A 25 13.84 0.54 6.34
N SER A 26 14.89 -0.20 6.71
CA SER A 26 14.84 -1.14 7.83
C SER A 26 14.64 -0.49 9.19
N ARG A 27 14.96 0.81 9.30
CA ARG A 27 14.72 1.60 10.51
C ARG A 27 13.34 2.25 10.53
N LEU A 28 12.65 2.26 9.39
CA LEU A 28 11.36 2.93 9.23
C LEU A 28 10.18 1.98 9.42
N PHE A 29 10.34 0.73 9.00
CA PHE A 29 9.30 -0.30 9.07
C PHE A 29 9.61 -1.32 10.17
N GLY A 30 8.58 -1.92 10.75
CA GLY A 30 8.68 -2.87 11.86
C GLY A 30 7.42 -2.84 12.72
N GLU A 31 7.47 -3.44 13.92
CA GLU A 31 6.31 -3.46 14.84
C GLU A 31 5.89 -2.06 15.33
N SER A 32 6.82 -1.10 15.31
CA SER A 32 6.59 0.31 15.64
C SER A 32 7.17 1.19 14.54
N PRO A 33 6.42 1.44 13.45
CA PRO A 33 6.93 2.16 12.30
C PRO A 33 7.14 3.65 12.59
N ASP A 34 8.23 4.22 12.07
CA ASP A 34 8.46 5.67 12.10
C ASP A 34 7.66 6.35 10.98
N VAL A 35 6.40 6.67 11.28
CA VAL A 35 5.48 7.29 10.32
C VAL A 35 5.99 8.65 9.80
N VAL A 36 6.76 9.40 10.59
CA VAL A 36 7.33 10.69 10.17
C VAL A 36 8.50 10.46 9.22
N GLY A 37 9.38 9.51 9.54
CA GLY A 37 10.47 9.09 8.67
C GLY A 37 9.98 8.51 7.34
N ILE A 38 8.94 7.67 7.38
CA ILE A 38 8.28 7.14 6.18
C ILE A 38 7.74 8.28 5.31
N LYS A 39 7.04 9.25 5.92
CA LYS A 39 6.51 10.40 5.17
C LYS A 39 7.63 11.20 4.48
N LYS A 40 8.70 11.53 5.21
CA LYS A 40 9.87 12.22 4.64
C LYS A 40 10.53 11.43 3.52
N MET A 41 10.61 10.10 3.68
CA MET A 41 11.12 9.22 2.65
C MET A 41 10.25 9.31 1.39
N LEU A 42 8.91 9.29 1.53
CA LEU A 42 7.93 9.37 0.44
C LEU A 42 7.91 10.73 -0.27
N GLU A 43 8.22 11.82 0.42
CA GLU A 43 8.37 13.16 -0.18
C GLU A 43 9.64 13.30 -1.04
N GLY A 44 10.60 12.37 -0.89
CA GLY A 44 11.82 12.34 -1.68
C GLY A 44 11.61 12.15 -3.19
N LYS A 45 12.68 12.34 -3.98
CA LYS A 45 12.67 12.04 -5.42
C LYS A 45 13.26 10.65 -5.69
N GLY A 46 12.50 9.72 -6.25
CA GLY A 46 12.99 8.42 -6.68
C GLY A 46 11.95 7.29 -6.60
N LYS A 47 12.36 6.06 -6.94
CA LYS A 47 11.52 4.86 -6.82
C LYS A 47 11.51 4.33 -5.38
N GLN A 48 10.87 5.06 -4.46
CA GLN A 48 10.82 4.67 -3.05
C GLN A 48 10.16 3.31 -2.82
N TRP A 49 9.26 2.89 -3.72
CA TRP A 49 8.56 1.61 -3.62
C TRP A 49 9.51 0.41 -3.57
N GLU A 50 10.68 0.46 -4.22
CA GLU A 50 11.67 -0.63 -4.23
C GLU A 50 12.18 -0.93 -2.81
N ALA A 51 12.28 0.10 -1.95
CA ALA A 51 12.70 -0.05 -0.56
C ALA A 51 11.57 -0.52 0.37
N ILE A 52 10.31 -0.24 0.01
CA ILE A 52 9.12 -0.60 0.81
C ILE A 52 8.64 -2.02 0.45
N GLN A 53 8.87 -2.44 -0.80
CA GLN A 53 8.32 -3.67 -1.36
C GLN A 53 8.56 -4.92 -0.49
N PRO A 54 9.75 -5.18 0.08
CA PRO A 54 9.95 -6.38 0.90
C PRO A 54 9.03 -6.43 2.13
N TYR A 55 8.75 -5.28 2.75
CA TYR A 55 7.83 -5.17 3.88
C TYR A 55 6.39 -5.38 3.42
N PHE A 56 6.00 -4.76 2.31
CA PHE A 56 4.69 -4.95 1.71
C PHE A 56 4.43 -6.41 1.34
N ASP A 57 5.38 -7.07 0.67
CA ASP A 57 5.27 -8.48 0.28
C ASP A 57 5.17 -9.40 1.50
N ASN A 58 5.82 -9.05 2.63
CA ASN A 58 5.60 -9.76 3.88
C ASN A 58 4.16 -9.62 4.38
N VAL A 59 3.58 -8.41 4.33
CA VAL A 59 2.16 -8.21 4.70
C VAL A 59 1.24 -9.01 3.78
N VAL A 60 1.49 -9.03 2.46
CA VAL A 60 0.71 -9.85 1.50
C VAL A 60 0.75 -11.33 1.90
N ARG A 61 1.93 -11.86 2.20
CA ARG A 61 2.10 -13.28 2.59
C ARG A 61 1.34 -13.61 3.87
N GLU A 62 1.29 -12.69 4.82
CA GLU A 62 0.62 -12.88 6.12
C GLU A 62 -0.86 -12.50 6.10
N ALA A 63 -1.39 -11.93 5.01
CA ALA A 63 -2.74 -11.37 4.95
C ALA A 63 -3.85 -12.40 5.27
N LYS A 64 -3.62 -13.69 4.98
CA LYS A 64 -4.55 -14.77 5.33
C LYS A 64 -4.67 -15.01 6.85
N ASN A 65 -3.71 -14.54 7.63
CA ASN A 65 -3.67 -14.71 9.08
C ASN A 65 -4.01 -13.40 9.82
N PHE A 66 -4.65 -12.43 9.16
CA PHE A 66 -4.87 -11.09 9.74
C PHE A 66 -5.69 -11.10 11.04
N LEU A 67 -6.51 -12.12 11.27
CA LEU A 67 -7.29 -12.29 12.50
C LEU A 67 -6.41 -12.51 13.74
N GLU A 68 -5.20 -13.02 13.55
CA GLU A 68 -4.20 -13.29 14.59
C GLU A 68 -3.31 -12.08 14.86
N TRP A 69 -3.39 -11.03 14.04
CA TRP A 69 -2.59 -9.83 14.25
C TRP A 69 -3.01 -9.11 15.53
N SER A 70 -2.02 -8.90 16.40
CA SER A 70 -2.15 -7.99 17.54
C SER A 70 -2.53 -6.59 17.06
N PRO A 71 -3.12 -5.73 17.92
CA PRO A 71 -3.47 -4.36 17.55
C PRO A 71 -2.28 -3.59 16.95
N ASN A 72 -1.09 -3.72 17.55
CA ASN A 72 0.13 -3.06 17.07
C ASN A 72 0.58 -3.61 15.72
N LYS A 73 0.53 -4.93 15.51
CA LYS A 73 0.88 -5.54 14.22
C LYS A 73 -0.08 -5.11 13.11
N ARG A 74 -1.37 -5.02 13.41
CA ARG A 74 -2.38 -4.52 12.45
C ARG A 74 -2.09 -3.07 12.03
N LEU A 75 -1.76 -2.22 12.99
CA LEU A 75 -1.37 -0.84 12.74
C LEU A 75 -0.09 -0.76 11.88
N ALA A 76 0.95 -1.50 12.25
CA ALA A 76 2.22 -1.56 11.52
C ALA A 76 2.05 -2.02 10.07
N ASN A 77 1.23 -3.07 9.87
CA ASN A 77 0.90 -3.56 8.54
C ASN A 77 0.10 -2.52 7.75
N ALA A 78 -0.84 -1.82 8.38
CA ALA A 78 -1.63 -0.77 7.73
C ALA A 78 -0.75 0.40 7.27
N VAL A 79 0.20 0.83 8.11
CA VAL A 79 1.20 1.85 7.76
C VAL A 79 2.05 1.40 6.57
N THR A 80 2.53 0.17 6.58
CA THR A 80 3.35 -0.40 5.48
C THR A 80 2.57 -0.43 4.18
N VAL A 81 1.33 -0.92 4.21
CA VAL A 81 0.44 -0.98 3.04
C VAL A 81 0.14 0.43 2.53
N ALA A 82 -0.22 1.36 3.41
CA ALA A 82 -0.48 2.75 3.04
C ALA A 82 0.74 3.39 2.36
N ALA A 83 1.94 3.24 2.93
CA ALA A 83 3.16 3.78 2.37
C ALA A 83 3.45 3.22 0.96
N TYR A 84 3.30 1.90 0.79
CA TYR A 84 3.48 1.26 -0.50
C TYR A 84 2.46 1.76 -1.53
N LEU A 85 1.17 1.81 -1.19
CA LEU A 85 0.13 2.28 -2.09
C LEU A 85 0.31 3.77 -2.47
N THR A 86 0.75 4.61 -1.53
CA THR A 86 1.11 6.00 -1.82
C THR A 86 2.28 6.08 -2.80
N SER A 87 3.33 5.28 -2.59
CA SER A 87 4.49 5.24 -3.50
C SER A 87 4.15 4.73 -4.92
N GLN A 88 3.08 3.92 -5.04
CA GLN A 88 2.54 3.44 -6.31
C GLN A 88 1.52 4.41 -6.94
N GLY A 89 1.21 5.53 -6.27
CA GLY A 89 0.29 6.54 -6.78
C GLY A 89 -1.19 6.14 -6.74
N LEU A 90 -1.59 5.28 -5.79
CA LEU A 90 -3.01 4.97 -5.58
C LEU A 90 -3.79 6.25 -5.27
N LYS A 91 -4.92 6.44 -5.94
CA LYS A 91 -5.87 7.53 -5.67
C LYS A 91 -7.09 7.01 -4.93
N THR A 92 -7.61 7.80 -4.00
CA THR A 92 -8.77 7.43 -3.16
C THR A 92 -10.01 7.18 -4.00
N ASN A 93 -10.24 7.96 -5.07
CA ASN A 93 -11.36 7.76 -6.00
C ASN A 93 -11.37 6.38 -6.67
N GLN A 94 -10.21 5.73 -6.84
CA GLN A 94 -10.10 4.42 -7.47
C GLN A 94 -10.66 3.32 -6.57
N VAL A 95 -10.55 3.48 -5.24
CA VAL A 95 -10.99 2.47 -4.26
C VAL A 95 -12.26 2.87 -3.51
N ARG A 96 -12.80 4.07 -3.74
CA ARG A 96 -13.95 4.65 -3.04
C ARG A 96 -15.15 3.69 -2.91
N LYS A 97 -15.54 3.02 -3.99
CA LYS A 97 -16.68 2.09 -3.99
C LYS A 97 -16.50 0.92 -3.01
N ILE A 98 -15.26 0.43 -2.86
CA ILE A 98 -14.93 -0.66 -1.94
C ILE A 98 -14.98 -0.14 -0.50
N LEU A 99 -14.45 1.07 -0.26
CA LEU A 99 -14.50 1.72 1.05
C LEU A 99 -15.93 2.02 1.50
N ASP A 100 -16.77 2.51 0.59
CA ASP A 100 -18.19 2.78 0.86
C ASP A 100 -18.94 1.50 1.20
N MET A 101 -18.69 0.41 0.46
CA MET A 101 -19.26 -0.91 0.77
C MET A 101 -18.79 -1.43 2.13
N ALA A 102 -17.50 -1.33 2.45
CA ALA A 102 -16.98 -1.73 3.75
C ALA A 102 -17.66 -0.95 4.89
N ARG A 103 -17.88 0.36 4.70
CA ARG A 103 -18.59 1.21 5.66
C ARG A 103 -20.06 0.82 5.83
N THR A 104 -20.77 0.53 4.75
CA THR A 104 -22.19 0.14 4.84
C THR A 104 -22.35 -1.23 5.52
N THR A 105 -21.46 -2.18 5.22
CA THR A 105 -21.42 -3.47 5.90
C THR A 105 -21.09 -3.32 7.38
N GLU A 106 -20.13 -2.47 7.75
CA GLU A 106 -19.83 -2.16 9.15
C GLU A 106 -21.06 -1.62 9.91
N LEU A 107 -21.83 -0.74 9.26
CA LEU A 107 -23.06 -0.22 9.86
C LEU A 107 -24.11 -1.31 10.09
N LYS A 108 -24.27 -2.25 9.14
CA LYS A 108 -25.17 -3.41 9.32
C LYS A 108 -24.71 -4.29 10.48
N VAL A 109 -23.43 -4.60 10.54
CA VAL A 109 -22.81 -5.40 11.62
C VAL A 109 -23.07 -4.76 12.99
N LYS A 110 -22.88 -3.44 13.10
CA LYS A 110 -23.13 -2.69 14.34
C LYS A 110 -24.59 -2.69 14.77
N ARG A 111 -25.51 -2.69 13.80
CA ARG A 111 -26.96 -2.76 14.06
C ARG A 111 -27.47 -4.18 14.30
N GLY A 112 -26.64 -5.20 14.11
CA GLY A 112 -27.06 -6.61 14.17
C GLY A 112 -27.96 -7.02 12.99
N GLU A 113 -27.86 -6.31 11.87
CA GLU A 113 -28.68 -6.54 10.69
C GLU A 113 -28.09 -7.66 9.82
N GLY A 114 -28.53 -8.90 10.05
CA GLY A 114 -28.38 -10.02 9.12
C GLY A 114 -26.96 -10.54 8.87
N ASP A 115 -26.85 -11.47 7.92
CA ASP A 115 -25.59 -12.06 7.46
C ASP A 115 -24.88 -11.10 6.48
N ILE A 116 -23.58 -10.87 6.70
CA ILE A 116 -22.74 -10.03 5.84
C ILE A 116 -22.15 -10.78 4.65
N LYS A 117 -22.38 -12.09 4.52
CA LYS A 117 -21.77 -12.93 3.48
C LYS A 117 -22.03 -12.40 2.07
N ASP A 118 -23.25 -11.95 1.77
CA ASP A 118 -23.60 -11.36 0.48
C ASP A 118 -22.86 -10.05 0.21
N ASP A 119 -22.64 -9.25 1.25
CA ASP A 119 -21.86 -8.02 1.13
C ASP A 119 -20.38 -8.33 0.89
N LEU A 120 -19.82 -9.36 1.56
CA LEU A 120 -18.45 -9.81 1.32
C LEU A 120 -18.26 -10.31 -0.12
N VAL A 121 -19.20 -11.08 -0.65
CA VAL A 121 -19.19 -11.51 -2.07
C VAL A 121 -19.20 -10.30 -3.00
N LYS A 122 -20.05 -9.30 -2.73
CA LYS A 122 -20.10 -8.05 -3.51
C LYS A 122 -18.79 -7.28 -3.42
N MET A 123 -18.16 -7.18 -2.24
CA MET A 123 -16.86 -6.52 -2.06
C MET A 123 -15.79 -7.18 -2.94
N ARG A 124 -15.69 -8.52 -2.94
CA ARG A 124 -14.72 -9.25 -3.77
C ARG A 124 -14.94 -9.01 -5.26
N TYR A 125 -16.18 -9.09 -5.72
CA TYR A 125 -16.51 -8.79 -7.12
C TYR A 125 -16.17 -7.33 -7.49
N LEU A 126 -16.49 -6.35 -6.64
CA LEU A 126 -16.16 -4.94 -6.87
C LEU A 126 -14.65 -4.71 -6.91
N LEU A 127 -13.89 -5.39 -6.06
CA LEU A 127 -12.44 -5.35 -6.03
C LEU A 127 -11.86 -5.89 -7.35
N ALA A 128 -12.30 -7.08 -7.78
CA ALA A 128 -11.89 -7.69 -9.03
C ALA A 128 -12.26 -6.82 -10.25
N TYR A 129 -13.47 -6.26 -10.27
CA TYR A 129 -13.91 -5.35 -11.34
C TYR A 129 -13.05 -4.07 -11.39
N THR A 130 -12.74 -3.49 -10.23
CA THR A 130 -11.91 -2.28 -10.13
C THR A 130 -10.51 -2.52 -10.72
N VAL A 131 -9.90 -3.67 -10.40
CA VAL A 131 -8.60 -4.06 -10.97
C VAL A 131 -8.71 -4.37 -12.46
N GLY A 132 -9.72 -5.13 -12.88
CA GLY A 132 -9.91 -5.52 -14.28
C GLY A 132 -10.16 -4.34 -15.22
N LYS A 133 -10.75 -3.25 -14.72
CA LYS A 133 -10.95 -2.00 -15.46
C LYS A 133 -9.70 -1.10 -15.48
N ALA A 134 -8.75 -1.32 -14.59
CA ALA A 134 -7.58 -0.46 -14.45
C ALA A 134 -6.65 -0.58 -15.67
N THR A 135 -6.16 0.56 -16.16
CA THR A 135 -5.23 0.62 -17.29
C THR A 135 -4.00 1.46 -16.94
N GLY A 136 -2.90 1.21 -17.66
CA GLY A 136 -1.64 1.94 -17.47
C GLY A 136 -1.08 1.83 -16.05
N GLN A 137 -0.57 2.94 -15.52
CA GLN A 137 0.10 2.99 -14.22
C GLN A 137 -0.82 2.67 -13.04
N SER A 138 -2.13 2.93 -13.16
CA SER A 138 -3.12 2.62 -12.10
C SER A 138 -3.27 1.13 -11.81
N LYS A 139 -2.87 0.28 -12.76
CA LYS A 139 -2.97 -1.17 -12.62
C LYS A 139 -2.11 -1.68 -11.48
N TYR A 140 -0.88 -1.15 -11.31
CA TYR A 140 0.04 -1.62 -10.28
C TYR A 140 -0.45 -1.29 -8.86
N SER A 141 -0.93 -0.07 -8.64
CA SER A 141 -1.47 0.35 -7.35
C SER A 141 -2.75 -0.40 -6.97
N LEU A 142 -3.64 -0.65 -7.95
CA LEU A 142 -4.88 -1.39 -7.73
C LEU A 142 -4.65 -2.88 -7.54
N ASP A 143 -3.71 -3.48 -8.28
CA ASP A 143 -3.29 -4.86 -8.08
C ASP A 143 -2.67 -5.06 -6.68
N ALA A 144 -1.80 -4.13 -6.25
CA ALA A 144 -1.26 -4.15 -4.89
C ALA A 144 -2.37 -4.08 -3.82
N PHE A 145 -3.36 -3.19 -3.99
CA PHE A 145 -4.51 -3.11 -3.09
C PHE A 145 -5.30 -4.43 -3.06
N HIS A 146 -5.52 -5.04 -4.23
CA HIS A 146 -6.20 -6.32 -4.35
C HIS A 146 -5.44 -7.47 -3.68
N ARG A 147 -4.12 -7.56 -3.87
CA ARG A 147 -3.24 -8.59 -3.28
C ARG A 147 -3.31 -8.65 -1.76
N ILE A 148 -3.67 -7.54 -1.09
CA ILE A 148 -3.85 -7.48 0.36
C ILE A 148 -5.29 -7.85 0.75
N LEU A 149 -6.29 -7.23 0.11
CA LEU A 149 -7.67 -7.34 0.58
C LEU A 149 -8.33 -8.66 0.20
N ASP A 150 -8.08 -9.21 -0.99
CA ASP A 150 -8.77 -10.43 -1.42
C ASP A 150 -8.50 -11.64 -0.51
N PRO A 151 -7.24 -11.90 -0.07
CA PRO A 151 -6.98 -12.96 0.91
C PRO A 151 -7.68 -12.74 2.26
N MET A 152 -7.81 -11.49 2.73
CA MET A 152 -8.54 -11.19 3.97
C MET A 152 -10.04 -11.42 3.79
N LEU A 153 -10.60 -11.02 2.65
CA LEU A 153 -12.01 -11.25 2.30
C LEU A 153 -12.32 -12.74 2.15
N GLU A 154 -11.39 -13.55 1.63
CA GLU A 154 -11.50 -15.00 1.57
C GLU A 154 -11.66 -15.62 2.96
N VAL A 155 -10.84 -15.20 3.92
CA VAL A 155 -10.93 -15.63 5.33
C VAL A 155 -12.27 -15.21 5.95
N LEU A 156 -12.72 -13.98 5.70
CA LEU A 156 -14.01 -13.50 6.18
C LEU A 156 -15.19 -14.28 5.60
N MET A 157 -15.12 -14.74 4.35
CA MET A 157 -16.16 -15.61 3.79
C MET A 157 -16.26 -16.96 4.51
N GLY A 158 -15.12 -17.50 4.96
CA GLY A 158 -15.08 -18.73 5.77
C GLY A 158 -15.49 -18.52 7.23
N SER A 159 -15.47 -17.27 7.72
CA SER A 159 -15.83 -16.92 9.09
C SER A 159 -16.46 -15.53 9.19
N PRO A 160 -17.72 -15.35 8.70
CA PRO A 160 -18.39 -14.04 8.58
C PRO A 160 -18.94 -13.55 9.93
N LYS A 161 -18.08 -13.55 10.94
CA LYS A 161 -18.40 -13.09 12.29
C LYS A 161 -18.19 -11.58 12.39
N LYS A 162 -19.04 -10.92 13.17
CA LYS A 162 -18.92 -9.48 13.51
C LYS A 162 -17.51 -9.10 13.93
N GLU A 163 -16.95 -9.79 14.92
CA GLU A 163 -15.62 -9.51 15.47
C GLU A 163 -14.51 -9.62 14.41
N ASN A 164 -14.63 -10.57 13.48
CA ASN A 164 -13.65 -10.74 12.41
C ASN A 164 -13.72 -9.59 11.41
N PHE A 165 -14.94 -9.16 11.07
CA PHE A 165 -15.16 -8.03 10.18
C PHE A 165 -14.68 -6.71 10.81
N GLU A 166 -14.93 -6.48 12.11
CA GLU A 166 -14.43 -5.32 12.84
C GLU A 166 -12.90 -5.22 12.75
N LYS A 167 -12.18 -6.34 12.93
CA LYS A 167 -10.72 -6.36 12.79
C LYS A 167 -10.26 -5.97 11.38
N PHE A 168 -10.95 -6.45 10.35
CA PHE A 168 -10.68 -6.09 8.96
C PHE A 168 -10.99 -4.61 8.68
N TYR A 169 -12.12 -4.12 9.18
CA TYR A 169 -12.55 -2.75 8.96
C TYR A 169 -11.60 -1.75 9.63
N ASP A 170 -11.16 -2.03 10.86
CA ASP A 170 -10.15 -1.23 11.56
C ASP A 170 -8.83 -1.14 10.77
N PHE A 171 -8.37 -2.27 10.22
CA PHE A 171 -7.19 -2.31 9.35
C PHE A 171 -7.38 -1.44 8.12
N LEU A 172 -8.52 -1.58 7.43
CA LEU A 172 -8.82 -0.81 6.22
C LEU A 172 -8.90 0.70 6.51
N GLN A 173 -9.50 1.10 7.63
CA GLN A 173 -9.54 2.50 8.06
C GLN A 173 -8.14 3.04 8.34
N ALA A 174 -7.29 2.27 9.02
CA ALA A 174 -5.91 2.65 9.26
C ALA A 174 -5.13 2.83 7.95
N VAL A 175 -5.28 1.93 6.97
CA VAL A 175 -4.65 2.08 5.64
C VAL A 175 -5.06 3.40 4.99
N VAL A 176 -6.36 3.72 4.97
CA VAL A 176 -6.86 4.97 4.36
C VAL A 176 -6.36 6.20 5.11
N ALA A 177 -6.34 6.16 6.45
CA ALA A 177 -5.85 7.25 7.28
C ALA A 177 -4.38 7.56 7.01
N TYR A 178 -3.53 6.53 6.98
CA TYR A 178 -2.10 6.70 6.71
C TYR A 178 -1.81 7.03 5.25
N HIS A 179 -2.59 6.51 4.30
CA HIS A 179 -2.47 6.86 2.88
C HIS A 179 -2.65 8.37 2.69
N LYS A 180 -3.68 8.94 3.33
CA LYS A 180 -3.89 10.40 3.38
C LYS A 180 -2.77 11.14 4.09
N PHE A 181 -2.31 10.63 5.24
CA PHE A 181 -1.20 11.24 5.99
C PHE A 181 0.09 11.35 5.16
N PHE A 182 0.37 10.34 4.34
CA PHE A 182 1.50 10.27 3.41
C PHE A 182 1.31 11.07 2.12
N GLY A 183 0.19 11.78 1.95
CA GLY A 183 -0.07 12.61 0.77
C GLY A 183 -0.66 11.83 -0.42
N GLY A 184 -1.29 10.69 -0.16
CA GLY A 184 -2.07 9.96 -1.16
C GLY A 184 -3.17 10.83 -1.76
N GLY A 185 -3.34 10.74 -3.09
CA GLY A 185 -4.25 11.61 -3.83
C GLY A 185 -5.73 11.22 -3.72
N ASP A 186 -6.59 12.18 -4.07
CA ASP A 186 -8.03 11.96 -4.24
C ASP A 186 -8.41 11.35 -5.60
#